data_AF-A0AAW2IZU4-F1
#
_entry.id   AF-A0AAW2IZU4-F1
#
_cell.length_a   1.000
_cell.length_b   1.000
_cell.length_c   1.000
_cell.angle_alpha   90.00
_cell.angle_beta   90.00
_cell.angle_gamma   90.00
#
_symmetry.space_group_name_H-M   'P 1'
#
loop_
_entity.id
_entity.type
_entity.pdbx_description
1 polymer ?
#
loop_
_entity_poly.entity_id
_entity_poly.type
_entity_poly.pdbx_seq_one_letter_code
_entity_poly.pdbx_strand_id
1 'polypeptide(L)' 'MRSGEETSKGKKPNHDQSVVSKIALSIKSQDGDEVYYRFPRDKKLQHLFSSYCKQKKLNYDAIAFVYDGKRVKASNTPS' A
#
# COMPACT_ATOMS: atom_id res chain seq x y z
N MET A 1 12.37 -14.05 25.43
CA MET A 1 12.58 -12.69 24.86
C MET A 1 12.58 -12.87 23.34
N ARG A 2 11.71 -12.34 22.48
CA ARG A 2 10.75 -11.23 22.49
C ARG A 2 9.64 -11.61 21.50
N SER A 3 8.39 -11.57 21.94
CA SER A 3 7.38 -10.60 21.47
C SER A 3 6.55 -11.15 20.29
N GLY A 4 5.28 -11.43 20.59
CA GLY A 4 4.28 -11.68 19.57
C GLY A 4 3.93 -10.40 18.81
N GLU A 5 3.27 -10.58 17.67
CA GLU A 5 2.47 -9.52 17.08
C GLU A 5 1.23 -10.13 16.43
N GLU A 6 0.17 -10.14 17.24
CA GLU A 6 -1.22 -10.26 16.86
C GLU A 6 -1.62 -8.99 16.12
N THR A 7 -2.08 -9.08 14.86
CA THR A 7 -2.80 -7.96 14.21
C THR A 7 -4.03 -8.44 13.46
N SER A 8 -5.08 -8.69 14.23
CA SER A 8 -6.42 -8.08 14.08
C SER A 8 -6.69 -7.40 12.73
N LYS A 9 -7.41 -8.08 11.83
CA LYS A 9 -8.01 -7.46 10.64
C LYS A 9 -9.51 -7.27 10.85
N GLY A 10 -9.83 -6.31 11.71
CA GLY A 10 -11.18 -5.82 11.94
C GLY A 10 -11.58 -4.69 10.99
N LYS A 11 -12.82 -4.80 10.51
CA LYS A 11 -13.74 -3.74 10.08
C LYS A 11 -13.55 -3.11 8.70
N LYS A 12 -14.41 -3.54 7.78
CA LYS A 12 -14.99 -2.70 6.72
C LYS A 12 -15.74 -1.52 7.38
N PRO A 13 -15.65 -0.31 6.83
CA PRO A 13 -16.81 0.57 6.79
C PRO A 13 -17.19 0.89 5.35
N ASN A 14 -18.45 0.59 5.07
CA ASN A 14 -19.25 1.04 3.94
C ASN A 14 -19.74 2.45 4.31
N HIS A 15 -19.24 3.54 3.71
CA HIS A 15 -19.99 4.81 3.68
C HIS A 15 -19.40 5.82 2.69
N ASP A 16 -20.32 6.52 2.03
CA ASP A 16 -20.19 7.69 1.15
C ASP A 16 -19.87 7.43 -0.34
N GLN A 17 -20.94 7.46 -1.14
CA GLN A 17 -20.96 7.53 -2.61
C GLN A 17 -20.66 8.96 -3.08
N SER A 18 -19.59 9.58 -2.58
CA SER A 18 -18.84 10.51 -3.41
C SER A 18 -17.97 9.62 -4.31
N VAL A 19 -18.13 9.72 -5.63
CA VAL A 19 -17.40 8.86 -6.60
C VAL A 19 -15.91 9.23 -6.56
N VAL A 20 -15.20 8.78 -5.54
CA VAL A 20 -13.76 8.99 -5.42
C VAL A 20 -13.12 8.20 -6.55
N SER A 21 -12.59 8.92 -7.54
CA SER A 21 -11.96 8.33 -8.71
C SER A 21 -10.80 7.44 -8.27
N LYS A 22 -10.90 6.14 -8.58
CA LYS A 22 -9.87 5.14 -8.27
C LYS A 22 -8.99 4.91 -9.49
N ILE A 23 -7.72 4.58 -9.24
CA ILE A 23 -6.78 4.13 -10.28
C ILE A 23 -6.39 2.67 -10.04
N ALA A 24 -6.06 1.99 -11.14
CA ALA A 24 -5.40 0.69 -11.08
C ALA A 24 -3.89 0.91 -10.98
N LEU A 25 -3.26 0.28 -10.00
CA LEU A 25 -1.82 0.27 -9.79
C LEU A 25 -1.37 -1.18 -9.72
N SER A 26 -0.18 -1.47 -10.23
CA SER A 26 0.51 -2.73 -9.94
C SER A 26 1.84 -2.44 -9.25
N ILE A 27 2.17 -3.27 -8.26
CA ILE A 27 3.45 -3.23 -7.55
C ILE A 27 4.16 -4.53 -7.87
N LYS A 28 5.35 -4.40 -8.47
CA LYS A 28 6.26 -5.51 -8.75
C LYS A 28 7.37 -5.57 -7.70
N SER A 29 7.60 -6.75 -7.14
CA SER A 29 8.79 -7.04 -6.31
C SER A 29 9.99 -7.33 -7.21
N GLN A 30 11.18 -7.18 -6.63
CA GLN A 30 12.44 -7.64 -7.22
C GLN A 30 12.49 -9.15 -7.44
N ASP A 31 11.68 -9.92 -6.69
CA ASP A 31 11.57 -11.37 -6.81
C ASP A 31 10.68 -11.82 -7.98
N GLY A 32 10.10 -10.88 -8.73
CA GLY A 32 9.21 -11.15 -9.87
C GLY A 32 7.71 -11.24 -9.52
N ASP A 33 7.38 -11.14 -8.23
CA ASP A 33 6.00 -11.08 -7.74
C ASP A 33 5.29 -9.78 -8.15
N GLU A 34 4.06 -9.86 -8.66
CA GLU A 34 3.24 -8.68 -8.98
C GLU A 34 1.89 -8.70 -8.24
N VAL A 35 1.51 -7.56 -7.67
CA VAL A 35 0.22 -7.38 -6.99
C VAL A 35 -0.53 -6.18 -7.55
N TYR A 36 -1.79 -6.38 -7.89
CA TYR A 36 -2.67 -5.37 -8.44
C TYR A 36 -3.56 -4.74 -7.37
N TYR A 37 -3.70 -3.42 -7.41
CA TYR A 37 -4.48 -2.64 -6.47
C TYR A 37 -5.42 -1.69 -7.22
N ARG A 38 -6.64 -1.52 -6.70
CA ARG A 38 -7.50 -0.37 -7.02
C ARG A 38 -7.44 0.62 -5.87
N PHE A 39 -6.81 1.77 -6.11
CA PHE A 39 -6.48 2.72 -5.07
C PHE A 39 -7.14 4.10 -5.32
N PRO A 40 -7.73 4.74 -4.30
CA PRO A 40 -8.30 6.09 -4.43
C PRO A 40 -7.23 7.15 -4.70
N ARG A 41 -7.49 8.10 -5.61
CA ARG A 41 -6.51 9.16 -5.98
C ARG A 41 -6.24 10.19 -4.88
N ASP A 42 -7.18 10.39 -3.99
CA ASP A 42 -7.15 11.32 -2.85
C ASP A 42 -6.36 10.78 -1.64
N LYS A 43 -6.14 9.46 -1.58
CA LYS A 43 -5.44 8.84 -0.46
C LYS A 43 -3.92 8.88 -0.64
N LYS A 44 -3.21 8.97 0.48
CA LYS A 44 -1.75 8.86 0.53
C LYS A 44 -1.29 7.44 0.22
N LEU A 45 -0.21 7.31 -0.56
CA LEU A 45 0.40 6.04 -0.94
C LEU A 45 0.91 5.24 0.26
N GLN A 46 1.13 5.87 1.42
CA GLN A 46 1.45 5.19 2.68
C GLN A 46 0.51 4.01 2.96
N HIS A 47 -0.81 4.17 2.75
CA HIS A 47 -1.77 3.09 2.99
C HIS A 47 -1.56 1.89 2.05
N LEU A 48 -1.26 2.18 0.79
CA LEU A 48 -0.97 1.17 -0.21
C LEU A 48 0.31 0.40 0.16
N PHE A 49 1.38 1.13 0.47
CA PHE A 49 2.68 0.55 0.82
C PHE A 49 2.62 -0.26 2.11
N SER A 50 1.99 0.24 3.17
CA SER A 50 1.82 -0.52 4.41
C SER A 50 0.97 -1.77 4.19
N SER A 51 -0.07 -1.71 3.35
CA SER A 51 -0.87 -2.89 3.03
C SER A 51 -0.06 -3.93 2.23
N TYR A 52 0.77 -3.49 1.29
CA TYR A 52 1.67 -4.35 0.52
C TYR A 52 2.69 -5.05 1.44
N CYS A 53 3.39 -4.28 2.29
CA CYS A 53 4.36 -4.83 3.24
C CYS A 53 3.72 -5.84 4.19
N LYS A 54 2.51 -5.55 4.72
CA LYS A 54 1.77 -6.51 5.56
C LYS A 54 1.42 -7.80 4.84
N GLN A 55 0.98 -7.72 3.58
CA GLN A 55 0.60 -8.90 2.79
C GLN A 55 1.80 -9.77 2.42
N LYS A 56 2.93 -9.14 2.08
CA LYS A 56 4.17 -9.83 1.72
C LYS A 56 5.08 -10.14 2.91
N LYS A 57 4.67 -9.77 4.14
CA LYS A 57 5.45 -9.89 5.38
C LYS A 57 6.83 -9.24 5.29
N LEU A 58 6.87 -8.07 4.66
CA LEU A 58 8.08 -7.29 4.46
C LEU A 58 8.18 -6.19 5.52
N ASN A 59 9.40 -5.88 5.94
CA ASN A 59 9.64 -4.72 6.79
C ASN A 59 9.57 -3.44 5.94
N TYR A 60 8.69 -2.51 6.32
CA TYR A 60 8.49 -1.24 5.62
C TYR A 60 9.77 -0.41 5.54
N ASP A 61 10.56 -0.37 6.62
CA ASP A 61 11.80 0.42 6.68
C ASP A 61 12.94 -0.19 5.87
N ALA A 62 12.82 -1.47 5.52
CA ALA A 62 13.81 -2.19 4.71
C ALA A 62 13.54 -2.10 3.20
N ILE A 63 12.47 -1.42 2.77
CA ILE A 63 12.03 -1.38 1.38
C ILE A 63 11.92 0.06 0.88
N ALA A 64 12.33 0.27 -0.37
CA ALA A 64 12.11 1.51 -1.09
C ALA A 64 11.12 1.28 -2.24
N PHE A 65 10.04 2.06 -2.27
CA PHE A 65 9.12 2.09 -3.40
C PHE A 65 9.65 3.07 -4.45
N VAL A 66 9.74 2.62 -5.71
CA VAL A 66 10.30 3.40 -6.83
C VAL A 66 9.29 3.44 -7.97
N TYR A 67 9.13 4.62 -8.57
CA TYR A 67 8.36 4.85 -9.79
C TYR A 67 9.17 5.74 -10.72
N ASP A 68 9.32 5.32 -11.97
CA ASP A 68 10.11 6.03 -12.99
C ASP A 68 11.53 6.38 -12.52
N GLY A 69 12.21 5.41 -11.90
CA GLY A 69 13.56 5.57 -11.33
C GLY A 69 13.66 6.46 -10.09
N LYS A 70 12.55 7.04 -9.61
CA LYS A 70 12.53 7.94 -8.45
C LYS A 70 11.85 7.30 -7.25
N ARG A 71 12.39 7.53 -6.05
CA ARG A 71 11.77 7.07 -4.79
C ARG A 71 10.43 7.78 -4.58
N VAL A 72 9.40 6.98 -4.35
CA VAL A 72 8.06 7.49 -4.05
C VAL A 72 7.92 7.66 -2.54
N LYS A 73 7.60 8.87 -2.10
CA LYS A 73 7.37 9.15 -0.69
C LYS A 73 5.98 8.67 -0.28
N ALA A 74 5.86 8.14 0.93
CA ALA A 74 4.60 7.68 1.51
C ALA A 74 3.53 8.80 1.61
N SER A 75 3.99 10.05 1.75
CA SER A 75 3.16 11.24 1.82
C SER A 75 2.49 11.61 0.49
N ASN A 76 2.98 11.09 -0.63
CA ASN A 76 2.47 11.45 -1.95
C ASN A 76 1.10 10.85 -2.19
N THR A 77 0.29 11.55 -2.97
CA THR A 77 -0.94 11.05 -3.58
C THR A 77 -0.65 10.60 -5.01
N PRO A 78 -1.44 9.68 -5.58
CA PRO A 78 -1.38 9.38 -7.00
C PRO A 78 -1.97 10.47 -7.90
N SER A 79 -2.77 11.39 -7.35
CA SER A 79 -3.29 12.56 -8.08
C SER A 79 -2.25 13.66 -8.23
#